data_AF-M6JKW8-F1
#
_entry.id   AF-M6JKW8-F1
#
_cell.length_a   1.000
_cell.length_b   1.000
_cell.length_c   1.000
_cell.angle_alpha   90.00
_cell.angle_beta   90.00
_cell.angle_gamma   90.00
#
_symmetry.space_group_name_H-M   'P 1'
#
loop_
_entity.id
_entity.type
_entity.pdbx_description
1 polymer ?
#
loop_
_entity_poly.entity_id
_entity_poly.type
_entity_poly.pdbx_seq_one_letter_code
_entity_poly.pdbx_strand_id
1 'polypeptide(L)'
;MIILRALIVFEILIFGHLLLAQQTIQKSESDLEKKVAEEVKKIRELSGESAWYLFKPDAEPILKLKEMGMVIIPFLLPYLSDTSETRVRRVHYRSIRPLGLIIVNYYIGCIINYIADHTFYLPGKTDEDDRIDLGDGGLVDMDTIRAFQTLIANWYQKNKDKSLGERKLDDLDDGSHTNRFAAYEWLGESRSEKYRLPLENKIKELFKGHSDTLKDSEMVKCATALGKIGNPKSAKIVLETANHLSYDYSGGERVLWEYHTLDIYKVFSAYEALAKLGHKKEALVRLNELKKDYLEKMNGNTQKKFLENLKKAEKW
;
A
#
# COMPACT_ATOMS: atom_id res chain seq x y z
N MET A 1 8.86 62.89 -7.94
CA MET A 1 8.01 62.78 -6.72
C MET A 1 6.79 61.88 -6.92
N ILE A 2 6.09 61.94 -8.07
CA ILE A 2 4.91 61.10 -8.37
C ILE A 2 5.25 59.61 -8.43
N ILE A 3 6.35 59.24 -9.09
CA ILE A 3 6.79 57.83 -9.23
C ILE A 3 7.13 57.20 -7.88
N LEU A 4 7.81 57.95 -6.99
CA LEU A 4 8.15 57.48 -5.64
C LEU A 4 6.89 57.25 -4.78
N ARG A 5 5.88 58.11 -4.90
CA ARG A 5 4.60 57.93 -4.20
C ARG A 5 3.81 56.73 -4.74
N ALA A 6 3.84 56.49 -6.04
CA ALA A 6 3.19 55.33 -6.65
C ALA A 6 3.85 54.00 -6.21
N LEU A 7 5.18 53.96 -6.10
CA LEU A 7 5.91 52.79 -5.59
C LEU A 7 5.58 52.49 -4.12
N ILE A 8 5.53 53.52 -3.26
CA ILE A 8 5.16 53.35 -1.84
C ILE A 8 3.72 52.82 -1.70
N VAL A 9 2.77 53.33 -2.49
CA VAL A 9 1.38 52.85 -2.47
C VAL A 9 1.29 51.40 -2.96
N PHE A 10 2.06 51.02 -3.98
CA PHE A 10 2.12 49.66 -4.50
C PHE A 10 2.68 48.66 -3.48
N GLU A 11 3.76 49.02 -2.78
CA GLU A 11 4.32 48.20 -1.71
C GLU A 11 3.32 48.01 -0.55
N ILE A 12 2.65 49.08 -0.10
CA ILE A 12 1.63 48.98 0.96
C ILE A 12 0.47 48.06 0.55
N LEU A 13 0.04 48.10 -0.71
CA LEU A 13 -1.02 47.22 -1.22
C LEU A 13 -0.58 45.75 -1.23
N ILE A 14 0.65 45.46 -1.67
CA ILE A 14 1.22 44.10 -1.65
C ILE A 14 1.32 43.58 -0.21
N PHE A 15 1.87 44.38 0.71
CA PHE A 15 1.97 44.00 2.12
C PHE A 15 0.60 43.79 2.77
N GLY A 16 -0.39 44.64 2.46
CA GLY A 16 -1.76 44.47 2.93
C GLY A 16 -2.41 43.19 2.44
N HIS A 17 -2.21 42.82 1.17
CA HIS A 17 -2.72 41.57 0.61
C HIS A 17 -2.03 40.34 1.21
N LEU A 18 -0.71 40.42 1.43
CA LEU A 18 0.06 39.35 2.07
C LEU A 18 -0.41 39.11 3.51
N LEU A 19 -0.64 40.17 4.29
CA LEU A 19 -1.08 40.08 5.67
C LEU A 19 -2.51 39.52 5.78
N LEU A 20 -3.43 39.93 4.90
CA LEU A 20 -4.78 39.36 4.82
C LEU A 20 -4.76 37.88 4.41
N ALA A 21 -3.90 37.48 3.46
CA ALA A 21 -3.72 36.09 3.08
C ALA A 21 -3.22 35.26 4.27
N GLN A 22 -2.24 35.77 5.01
CA GLN A 22 -1.67 35.09 6.18
C GLN A 22 -2.69 34.92 7.31
N GLN A 23 -3.50 35.96 7.58
CA GLN A 23 -4.61 35.87 8.55
C GLN A 23 -5.69 34.86 8.11
N THR A 24 -6.00 34.82 6.81
CA THR A 24 -7.00 33.89 6.27
C THR A 24 -6.52 32.45 6.39
N ILE A 25 -5.25 32.17 6.09
CA ILE A 25 -4.61 30.86 6.26
C ILE A 25 -4.68 30.44 7.73
N GLN A 26 -4.22 31.30 8.65
CA GLN A 26 -4.21 30.99 10.08
C GLN A 26 -5.60 30.70 10.64
N LYS A 27 -6.62 31.46 10.21
CA LYS A 27 -8.01 31.20 10.60
C LYS A 27 -8.49 29.85 10.07
N SER A 28 -8.18 29.53 8.82
CA SER A 28 -8.57 28.24 8.21
C SER A 28 -7.92 27.04 8.90
N GLU A 29 -6.65 27.16 9.32
CA GLU A 29 -5.95 26.13 10.10
C GLU A 29 -6.59 25.95 11.48
N SER A 30 -6.91 27.04 12.19
CA SER A 30 -7.58 26.98 13.49
C SER A 30 -8.97 26.35 13.40
N ASP A 31 -9.73 26.65 12.34
CA ASP A 31 -11.05 26.05 12.13
C ASP A 31 -10.94 24.56 11.80
N LEU A 32 -9.89 24.14 11.07
CA LEU A 32 -9.62 22.73 10.78
C LEU A 32 -9.19 21.97 12.04
N GLU A 33 -8.28 22.53 12.84
CA GLU A 33 -7.85 21.97 14.12
C GLU A 33 -9.03 21.71 15.06
N LYS A 34 -9.95 22.68 15.19
CA LYS A 34 -11.16 22.54 16.00
C LYS A 34 -12.05 21.39 15.51
N LYS A 35 -12.27 21.30 14.20
CA LYS A 35 -13.06 20.20 13.61
C LYS A 35 -12.42 18.84 13.86
N VAL A 36 -11.10 18.73 13.69
CA VAL A 36 -10.36 17.49 13.99
C VAL A 36 -10.52 17.13 15.47
N ALA A 37 -10.35 18.09 16.38
CA ALA A 37 -10.49 17.88 17.82
C ALA A 37 -11.91 17.41 18.21
N GLU A 38 -12.94 17.98 17.60
CA GLU A 38 -14.34 17.59 17.81
C GLU A 38 -14.61 16.14 17.37
N GLU A 39 -14.12 15.73 16.20
CA GLU A 39 -14.31 14.37 15.71
C GLU A 39 -13.47 13.35 16.52
N VAL A 40 -12.24 13.70 16.93
CA VAL A 40 -11.44 12.84 17.83
C VAL A 40 -12.09 12.68 19.20
N LYS A 41 -12.74 13.72 19.73
CA LYS A 41 -13.53 13.60 20.96
C LYS A 41 -14.65 12.56 20.80
N LYS A 42 -15.34 12.54 19.67
CA LYS A 42 -16.37 11.53 19.38
C LYS A 42 -15.80 10.12 19.23
N ILE A 43 -14.55 9.97 18.78
CA ILE A 43 -13.85 8.67 18.75
C ILE A 43 -13.73 8.08 20.16
N ARG A 44 -13.41 8.89 21.17
CA ARG A 44 -13.35 8.46 22.59
C ARG A 44 -14.67 7.86 23.07
N GLU A 45 -15.77 8.40 22.55
CA GLU A 45 -17.13 8.03 22.94
C GLU A 45 -17.67 6.82 22.15
N LEU A 46 -16.94 6.33 21.13
CA LEU A 46 -17.34 5.15 20.37
C LEU A 46 -17.54 3.95 21.29
N SER A 47 -18.59 3.19 21.01
CA SER A 47 -18.99 2.00 21.77
C SER A 47 -19.42 0.86 20.84
N GLY A 48 -19.45 -0.35 21.38
CA GLY A 48 -19.85 -1.57 20.67
C GLY A 48 -18.77 -2.64 20.69
N GLU A 49 -18.87 -3.59 19.78
CA GLU A 49 -17.89 -4.66 19.61
C GLU A 49 -17.18 -4.50 18.27
N SER A 50 -15.87 -4.75 18.27
CA SER A 50 -15.08 -4.89 17.05
C SER A 50 -14.31 -6.21 17.10
N ALA A 51 -14.32 -6.95 16.00
CA ALA A 51 -13.51 -8.17 15.94
C ALA A 51 -12.04 -7.82 16.12
N TRP A 52 -11.25 -8.75 16.67
CA TRP A 52 -9.85 -8.51 17.03
C TRP A 52 -8.95 -8.04 15.88
N TYR A 53 -9.31 -8.36 14.64
CA TYR A 53 -8.64 -7.96 13.40
C TYR A 53 -9.36 -6.84 12.66
N LEU A 54 -10.47 -6.32 13.19
CA LEU A 54 -11.28 -5.29 12.52
C LEU A 54 -11.07 -3.94 13.20
N PHE A 55 -10.48 -3.03 12.43
CA PHE A 55 -10.80 -1.60 12.51
C PHE A 55 -12.28 -1.44 12.12
N LYS A 56 -13.01 -0.50 12.76
CA LYS A 56 -14.39 -0.16 12.38
C LYS A 56 -14.39 1.10 11.50
N PRO A 57 -14.05 1.00 10.21
CA PRO A 57 -13.84 2.16 9.34
C PRO A 57 -15.08 3.02 9.13
N ASP A 58 -16.26 2.48 9.40
CA ASP A 58 -17.56 3.03 9.02
C ASP A 58 -18.22 3.86 10.12
N ALA A 59 -17.55 4.06 11.27
CA ALA A 59 -18.08 4.96 12.28
C ALA A 59 -18.05 6.41 11.76
N GLU A 60 -19.14 7.15 11.95
CA GLU A 60 -19.30 8.53 11.46
C GLU A 60 -18.08 9.46 11.72
N PRO A 61 -17.50 9.54 12.94
CA PRO A 61 -16.36 10.43 13.16
C PRO A 61 -15.10 10.00 12.38
N ILE A 62 -14.94 8.70 12.14
CA ILE A 62 -13.83 8.16 11.35
C ILE A 62 -14.02 8.52 9.87
N LEU A 63 -15.23 8.37 9.34
CA LEU A 63 -15.56 8.75 7.97
C LEU A 63 -15.35 10.25 7.73
N LYS A 64 -15.82 11.10 8.64
CA LYS A 64 -15.61 12.56 8.57
C LYS A 64 -14.13 12.94 8.52
N LEU A 65 -13.30 12.35 9.37
CA LEU A 65 -11.85 12.60 9.35
C LEU A 65 -11.22 12.13 8.03
N LYS A 66 -11.63 10.98 7.50
CA LYS A 66 -11.14 10.49 6.19
C LYS A 66 -11.51 11.44 5.05
N GLU A 67 -12.74 11.96 5.05
CA GLU A 67 -13.24 12.91 4.04
C GLU A 67 -12.47 14.24 4.06
N MET A 68 -11.93 14.65 5.21
CA MET A 68 -11.08 15.84 5.29
C MET A 68 -9.72 15.63 4.59
N GLY A 69 -9.27 14.39 4.41
CA GLY A 69 -8.11 14.04 3.60
C GLY A 69 -6.76 14.43 4.21
N MET A 70 -5.71 14.44 3.37
CA MET A 70 -4.31 14.55 3.83
C MET A 70 -4.02 15.80 4.68
N VAL A 71 -4.73 16.91 4.46
CA VAL A 71 -4.50 18.18 5.15
C VAL A 71 -4.65 18.06 6.68
N ILE A 72 -5.41 17.08 7.17
CA ILE A 72 -5.59 16.89 8.61
C ILE A 72 -4.52 16.06 9.31
N ILE A 73 -3.62 15.41 8.56
CA ILE A 73 -2.57 14.55 9.16
C ILE A 73 -1.78 15.27 10.26
N PRO A 74 -1.29 16.52 10.08
CA PRO A 74 -0.56 17.22 11.14
C PRO A 74 -1.38 17.41 12.42
N PHE A 75 -2.68 17.66 12.31
CA PHE A 75 -3.57 17.88 13.44
C PHE A 75 -3.95 16.56 14.15
N LEU A 76 -3.79 15.41 13.49
CA LEU A 76 -3.97 14.09 14.09
C LEU A 76 -2.75 13.62 14.88
N LEU A 77 -1.54 14.09 14.55
CA LEU A 77 -0.29 13.63 15.18
C LEU A 77 -0.29 13.70 16.72
N PRO A 78 -0.77 14.79 17.37
CA PRO A 78 -0.79 14.87 18.83
C PRO A 78 -1.63 13.76 19.48
N TYR A 79 -2.67 13.28 18.79
CA TYR A 79 -3.56 12.25 19.30
C TYR A 79 -2.97 10.83 19.22
N LEU A 80 -1.80 10.65 18.61
CA LEU A 80 -1.05 9.39 18.77
C LEU A 80 -0.58 9.15 20.21
N SER A 81 -0.48 10.22 21.02
CA SER A 81 -0.22 10.13 22.46
C SER A 81 -1.48 9.89 23.30
N ASP A 82 -2.67 9.85 22.70
CA ASP A 82 -3.93 9.63 23.43
C ASP A 82 -4.17 8.13 23.66
N THR A 83 -3.76 7.66 24.84
CA THR A 83 -3.94 6.27 25.29
C THR A 83 -5.27 6.02 25.99
N SER A 84 -6.21 6.98 25.96
CA SER A 84 -7.53 6.82 26.57
C SER A 84 -8.26 5.63 25.95
N GLU A 85 -8.93 4.84 26.79
CA GLU A 85 -9.78 3.75 26.33
C GLU A 85 -11.06 4.30 25.69
N THR A 86 -11.45 3.72 24.57
CA THR A 86 -12.80 3.87 24.02
C THR A 86 -13.76 2.90 24.73
N ARG A 87 -15.06 3.00 24.45
CA ARG A 87 -16.05 2.02 24.94
C ARG A 87 -16.21 0.83 23.99
N VAL A 88 -15.33 0.69 22.99
CA VAL A 88 -15.36 -0.41 22.03
C VAL A 88 -14.60 -1.61 22.59
N ARG A 89 -15.27 -2.75 22.68
CA ARG A 89 -14.68 -4.01 23.13
C ARG A 89 -14.09 -4.76 21.94
N ARG A 90 -12.85 -5.22 22.10
CA ARG A 90 -12.23 -6.13 21.15
C ARG A 90 -12.71 -7.56 21.44
N VAL A 91 -13.35 -8.20 20.47
CA VAL A 91 -13.87 -9.57 20.60
C VAL A 91 -13.15 -10.52 19.65
N HIS A 92 -12.82 -11.72 20.12
CA HIS A 92 -12.36 -12.78 19.23
C HIS A 92 -13.54 -13.67 18.87
N TYR A 93 -13.76 -13.94 17.58
CA TYR A 93 -14.82 -14.86 17.13
C TYR A 93 -14.74 -16.28 17.74
N ARG A 94 -13.62 -16.66 18.37
CA ARG A 94 -13.41 -17.95 19.08
C ARG A 94 -13.28 -17.81 20.60
N SER A 95 -13.32 -16.61 21.17
CA SER A 95 -13.23 -16.38 22.62
C SER A 95 -14.46 -15.64 23.12
N ILE A 96 -15.09 -16.19 24.16
CA ILE A 96 -16.22 -15.57 24.87
C ILE A 96 -15.73 -14.36 25.71
N ARG A 97 -14.42 -14.24 25.96
CA ARG A 97 -13.84 -13.14 26.74
C ARG A 97 -13.38 -11.99 25.83
N PRO A 98 -13.76 -10.73 26.13
CA PRO A 98 -13.20 -9.57 25.44
C PRO A 98 -11.68 -9.51 25.67
N LEU A 99 -10.93 -9.21 24.61
CA LEU A 99 -9.46 -9.11 24.62
C LEU A 99 -8.97 -7.78 25.22
N GLY A 100 -9.87 -6.85 25.50
CA GLY A 100 -9.57 -5.52 26.03
C GLY A 100 -10.43 -4.44 25.39
N LEU A 101 -10.29 -3.20 25.86
CA LEU A 101 -10.84 -2.02 25.21
C LEU A 101 -9.84 -1.50 24.17
N ILE A 102 -10.36 -0.94 23.08
CA ILE A 102 -9.53 -0.29 22.06
C ILE A 102 -9.18 1.12 22.54
N ILE A 103 -7.92 1.53 22.45
CA ILE A 103 -7.47 2.89 22.80
C ILE A 103 -7.59 3.86 21.61
N VAL A 104 -7.68 5.16 21.89
CA VAL A 104 -7.90 6.20 20.88
C VAL A 104 -6.78 6.22 19.84
N ASN A 105 -5.51 6.17 20.26
CA ASN A 105 -4.39 6.26 19.33
C ASN A 105 -4.32 5.12 18.30
N TYR A 106 -4.92 3.95 18.57
CA TYR A 106 -5.10 2.89 17.59
C TYR A 106 -5.96 3.38 16.41
N TYR A 107 -7.11 4.01 16.72
CA TYR A 107 -7.98 4.60 15.69
C TYR A 107 -7.26 5.71 14.93
N ILE A 108 -6.53 6.57 15.63
CA ILE A 108 -5.76 7.66 15.00
C ILE A 108 -4.72 7.10 14.03
N GLY A 109 -3.96 6.07 14.43
CA GLY A 109 -3.00 5.40 13.56
C GLY A 109 -3.66 4.80 12.30
N CYS A 110 -4.77 4.09 12.46
CA CYS A 110 -5.51 3.54 11.32
C CYS A 110 -6.06 4.64 10.38
N ILE A 111 -6.55 5.75 10.93
CA ILE A 111 -7.05 6.89 10.16
C ILE A 111 -5.90 7.53 9.37
N ILE A 112 -4.74 7.73 10.00
CA ILE A 112 -3.56 8.28 9.33
C ILE A 112 -3.12 7.37 8.18
N ASN A 113 -2.98 6.05 8.40
CA ASN A 113 -2.63 5.09 7.34
C ASN A 113 -3.62 5.17 6.17
N TYR A 114 -4.92 5.26 6.48
CA TYR A 114 -5.98 5.32 5.46
C TYR A 114 -5.92 6.61 4.65
N ILE A 115 -5.84 7.77 5.31
CA ILE A 115 -5.76 9.08 4.64
C ILE A 115 -4.48 9.17 3.80
N ALA A 116 -3.38 8.64 4.33
CA ALA A 116 -2.11 8.57 3.63
C ALA A 116 -2.11 7.54 2.49
N ASP A 117 -3.05 6.59 2.45
CA ASP A 117 -2.98 5.41 1.58
C ASP A 117 -1.58 4.77 1.60
N HIS A 118 -1.04 4.64 2.82
CA HIS A 118 0.33 4.21 3.09
C HIS A 118 0.38 3.60 4.49
N THR A 119 1.00 2.43 4.63
CA THR A 119 1.21 1.76 5.92
C THR A 119 2.48 2.30 6.55
N PHE A 120 2.36 3.07 7.62
CA PHE A 120 3.51 3.50 8.40
C PHE A 120 4.02 2.39 9.30
N TYR A 121 5.34 2.25 9.38
CA TYR A 121 6.00 1.28 10.23
C TYR A 121 7.32 1.83 10.76
N LEU A 122 7.74 1.37 11.93
CA LEU A 122 9.09 1.58 12.46
C LEU A 122 9.88 0.29 12.29
N PRO A 123 11.14 0.36 11.82
CA PRO A 123 11.97 -0.82 11.65
C PRO A 123 12.19 -1.51 13.00
N GLY A 124 12.15 -2.85 12.99
CA GLY A 124 12.50 -3.68 14.14
C GLY A 124 14.00 -3.67 14.45
N LYS A 125 14.38 -4.31 15.55
CA LYS A 125 15.80 -4.40 15.96
C LYS A 125 16.62 -5.35 15.09
N THR A 126 15.97 -6.34 14.49
CA THR A 126 16.66 -7.48 13.86
C THR A 126 16.24 -7.71 12.41
N ASP A 127 14.95 -7.73 12.06
CA ASP A 127 14.47 -7.88 10.66
C ASP A 127 13.09 -7.20 10.40
N GLU A 128 12.56 -7.31 9.17
CA GLU A 128 11.21 -6.85 8.78
C GLU A 128 10.10 -7.47 9.64
N ASP A 129 10.29 -8.70 10.13
CA ASP A 129 9.33 -9.42 10.97
C ASP A 129 9.19 -8.84 12.39
N ASP A 130 10.15 -8.02 12.82
CA ASP A 130 10.14 -7.34 14.12
C ASP A 130 9.67 -5.89 14.04
N ARG A 131 9.18 -5.47 12.86
CA ARG A 131 8.72 -4.10 12.65
C ARG A 131 7.47 -3.81 13.46
N ILE A 132 7.32 -2.55 13.87
CA ILE A 132 6.13 -2.08 14.56
C ILE A 132 5.29 -1.34 13.53
N ASP A 133 4.10 -1.86 13.22
CA ASP A 133 3.17 -1.22 12.29
C ASP A 133 2.27 -0.21 13.02
N LEU A 134 2.06 0.97 12.42
CA LEU A 134 1.15 1.96 12.97
C LEU A 134 -0.27 1.40 12.94
N GLY A 135 -0.92 1.39 14.11
CA GLY A 135 -2.26 0.84 14.24
C GLY A 135 -2.30 -0.68 14.47
N ASP A 136 -1.19 -1.30 14.88
CA ASP A 136 -1.21 -2.64 15.47
C ASP A 136 -1.36 -2.57 17.00
N GLY A 137 -2.55 -2.91 17.52
CA GLY A 137 -2.79 -2.99 18.96
C GLY A 137 -2.84 -1.68 19.76
N GLY A 138 -2.32 -0.57 19.20
CA GLY A 138 -2.23 0.73 19.86
C GLY A 138 -0.84 0.98 20.47
N LEU A 139 -0.47 2.26 20.62
CA LEU A 139 0.88 2.64 21.06
C LEU A 139 0.89 2.97 22.56
N VAL A 140 1.78 2.36 23.33
CA VAL A 140 1.88 2.61 24.79
C VAL A 140 3.19 3.27 25.20
N ASP A 141 4.26 3.02 24.43
CA ASP A 141 5.59 3.55 24.70
C ASP A 141 5.77 4.95 24.10
N MET A 142 6.20 5.92 24.93
CA MET A 142 6.31 7.32 24.53
C MET A 142 7.41 7.56 23.49
N ASP A 143 8.50 6.79 23.52
CA ASP A 143 9.57 6.92 22.54
C ASP A 143 9.11 6.41 21.16
N THR A 144 8.39 5.28 21.14
CA THR A 144 7.73 4.74 19.94
C THR A 144 6.69 5.73 19.39
N ILE A 145 5.87 6.34 20.25
CA ILE A 145 4.89 7.37 19.83
C ILE A 145 5.59 8.56 19.16
N ARG A 146 6.66 9.09 19.77
CA ARG A 146 7.43 10.20 19.21
C ARG A 146 8.12 9.84 17.90
N ALA A 147 8.63 8.61 17.79
CA ALA A 147 9.22 8.11 16.56
C ALA A 147 8.18 8.08 15.42
N PHE A 148 6.97 7.57 15.68
CA PHE A 148 5.88 7.63 14.68
C PHE A 148 5.46 9.05 14.34
N GLN A 149 5.27 9.93 15.34
CA GLN A 149 4.93 11.33 15.10
C GLN A 149 5.96 12.01 14.18
N THR A 150 7.25 11.74 14.41
CA THR A 150 8.35 12.27 13.57
C THR A 150 8.33 11.66 12.18
N LEU A 151 8.20 10.34 12.06
CA LEU A 151 8.12 9.62 10.78
C LEU A 151 6.99 10.16 9.91
N ILE A 152 5.78 10.25 10.47
CA ILE A 152 4.58 10.68 9.76
C ILE A 152 4.67 12.17 9.40
N ALA A 153 5.21 13.03 10.29
CA ALA A 153 5.43 14.43 9.98
C ALA A 153 6.39 14.61 8.79
N ASN A 154 7.51 13.88 8.79
CA ASN A 154 8.49 13.92 7.71
C ASN A 154 7.90 13.41 6.40
N TRP A 155 7.17 12.29 6.44
CA TRP A 155 6.46 11.77 5.28
C TRP A 155 5.43 12.77 4.75
N TYR A 156 4.65 13.41 5.63
CA TYR A 156 3.66 14.41 5.23
C TYR A 156 4.32 15.60 4.52
N GLN A 157 5.40 16.16 5.07
CA GLN A 157 6.09 17.28 4.43
C GLN A 157 6.65 16.90 3.06
N LYS A 158 7.14 15.67 2.87
CA LYS A 158 7.62 15.16 1.58
C LYS A 158 6.49 14.96 0.56
N ASN A 159 5.28 14.63 1.02
CA ASN A 159 4.22 14.08 0.18
C ASN A 159 2.95 14.94 0.05
N LYS A 160 2.78 15.99 0.85
CA LYS A 160 1.54 16.81 0.88
C LYS A 160 1.16 17.42 -0.47
N ASP A 161 2.15 17.74 -1.30
CA ASP A 161 1.94 18.36 -2.62
C ASP A 161 2.02 17.34 -3.77
N LYS A 162 2.28 16.06 -3.47
CA LYS A 162 2.35 14.99 -4.47
C LYS A 162 0.96 14.44 -4.77
N SER A 163 0.70 14.18 -6.05
CA SER A 163 -0.44 13.38 -6.46
C SER A 163 -0.33 11.95 -5.91
N LEU A 164 -1.46 11.26 -5.77
CA LEU A 164 -1.47 9.85 -5.34
C LEU A 164 -0.56 8.98 -6.22
N GLY A 165 -0.55 9.22 -7.53
CA GLY A 165 0.30 8.49 -8.46
C GLY A 165 1.80 8.68 -8.23
N GLU A 166 2.24 9.88 -7.87
CA GLU A 166 3.65 10.11 -7.50
C GLU A 166 4.01 9.43 -6.19
N ARG A 167 3.08 9.38 -5.22
CA ARG A 167 3.29 8.67 -3.96
C ARG A 167 3.39 7.15 -4.17
N LYS A 168 2.53 6.58 -5.02
CA LYS A 168 2.62 5.16 -5.40
C LYS A 168 3.88 4.83 -6.19
N LEU A 169 4.47 5.79 -6.91
CA LEU A 169 5.78 5.58 -7.54
C LEU A 169 6.90 5.56 -6.50
N ASP A 170 6.87 6.45 -5.50
CA ASP A 170 7.80 6.39 -4.37
C ASP A 170 7.67 5.05 -3.62
N ASP A 171 6.44 4.54 -3.45
CA ASP A 171 6.17 3.29 -2.74
C ASP A 171 6.73 2.04 -3.45
N LEU A 172 7.16 2.11 -4.71
CA LEU A 172 7.79 0.97 -5.41
C LEU A 172 9.10 0.52 -4.73
N ASP A 173 9.76 1.44 -4.05
CA ASP A 173 11.03 1.22 -3.35
C ASP A 173 10.89 1.32 -1.82
N ASP A 174 9.66 1.30 -1.32
CA ASP A 174 9.39 1.32 0.11
C ASP A 174 9.95 0.06 0.78
N GLY A 175 10.44 0.18 2.02
CA GLY A 175 10.96 -0.97 2.74
C GLY A 175 9.88 -1.98 3.12
N SER A 176 8.62 -1.57 3.29
CA SER A 176 7.52 -2.49 3.55
C SER A 176 6.96 -3.08 2.26
N HIS A 177 6.99 -4.40 2.16
CA HIS A 177 6.37 -5.11 1.04
C HIS A 177 4.87 -4.81 0.92
N THR A 178 4.16 -4.51 2.03
CA THR A 178 2.74 -4.12 2.00
C THR A 178 2.52 -2.89 1.13
N ASN A 179 3.38 -1.86 1.27
CA ASN A 179 3.29 -0.64 0.49
C ASN A 179 3.67 -0.90 -0.97
N ARG A 180 4.74 -1.66 -1.23
CA ARG A 180 5.14 -2.06 -2.59
C ARG A 180 4.01 -2.79 -3.33
N PHE A 181 3.38 -3.77 -2.69
CA PHE A 181 2.27 -4.52 -3.28
C PHE A 181 1.05 -3.65 -3.58
N ALA A 182 0.67 -2.78 -2.65
CA ALA A 182 -0.41 -1.82 -2.85
C ALA A 182 -0.11 -0.87 -4.03
N ALA A 183 1.14 -0.44 -4.17
CA ALA A 183 1.59 0.38 -5.28
C ALA A 183 1.46 -0.34 -6.63
N TYR A 184 1.94 -1.60 -6.75
CA TYR A 184 1.81 -2.38 -7.97
C TYR A 184 0.34 -2.51 -8.41
N GLU A 185 -0.55 -2.82 -7.46
CA GLU A 185 -1.97 -2.95 -7.72
C GLU A 185 -2.59 -1.65 -8.24
N TRP A 186 -2.40 -0.55 -7.50
CA TRP A 186 -2.95 0.75 -7.85
C TRP A 186 -2.43 1.25 -9.22
N LEU A 187 -1.13 1.13 -9.46
CA LEU A 187 -0.51 1.56 -10.72
C LEU A 187 -1.07 0.78 -11.91
N GLY A 188 -1.28 -0.53 -11.75
CA GLY A 188 -1.94 -1.36 -12.77
C GLY A 188 -3.40 -0.95 -13.00
N GLU A 189 -4.16 -0.69 -11.94
CA GLU A 189 -5.58 -0.32 -12.02
C GLU A 189 -5.83 1.06 -12.60
N SER A 190 -4.87 1.97 -12.45
CA SER A 190 -4.92 3.27 -13.12
C SER A 190 -4.91 3.16 -14.66
N ARG A 191 -4.45 2.02 -15.21
CA ARG A 191 -4.28 1.74 -16.65
C ARG A 191 -3.49 2.81 -17.42
N SER A 192 -2.69 3.60 -16.72
CA SER A 192 -1.99 4.74 -17.30
C SER A 192 -0.61 4.34 -17.83
N GLU A 193 -0.36 4.57 -19.11
CA GLU A 193 0.89 4.18 -19.79
C GLU A 193 2.15 4.79 -19.14
N LYS A 194 2.04 5.97 -18.50
CA LYS A 194 3.18 6.61 -17.83
C LYS A 194 3.82 5.75 -16.72
N TYR A 195 3.08 4.80 -16.14
CA TYR A 195 3.58 3.91 -15.08
C TYR A 195 4.19 2.61 -15.61
N ARG A 196 4.11 2.36 -16.93
CA ARG A 196 4.67 1.17 -17.56
C ARG A 196 6.17 1.05 -17.29
N LEU A 197 6.95 2.09 -17.61
CA LEU A 197 8.42 2.04 -17.47
C LEU A 197 8.90 1.84 -16.03
N PRO A 198 8.34 2.53 -15.01
CA PRO A 198 8.65 2.24 -13.61
C PRO A 198 8.46 0.76 -13.23
N LEU A 199 7.33 0.15 -13.61
CA LEU A 199 7.06 -1.27 -13.33
C LEU A 199 8.04 -2.21 -14.07
N GLU A 200 8.37 -1.92 -15.33
CA GLU A 200 9.38 -2.70 -16.07
C GLU A 200 10.76 -2.60 -15.43
N ASN A 201 11.13 -1.42 -14.95
CA ASN A 201 12.41 -1.20 -14.28
C ASN A 201 12.44 -1.93 -12.93
N LYS A 202 11.33 -1.96 -12.19
CA LYS A 202 11.24 -2.73 -10.95
C LYS A 202 11.45 -4.22 -11.19
N ILE A 203 10.84 -4.79 -12.23
CA ILE A 203 11.09 -6.19 -12.61
C ILE A 203 12.57 -6.43 -12.90
N LYS A 204 13.22 -5.54 -13.67
CA LYS A 204 14.66 -5.65 -14.00
C LYS A 204 15.55 -5.57 -12.76
N GLU A 205 15.18 -4.77 -11.77
CA GLU A 205 15.88 -4.70 -10.48
C GLU A 205 15.71 -6.02 -9.72
N LEU A 206 14.48 -6.51 -9.59
CA LEU A 206 14.19 -7.77 -8.93
C LEU A 206 15.00 -8.91 -9.55
N PHE A 207 15.16 -8.96 -10.87
CA PHE A 207 16.02 -9.93 -11.54
C PHE A 207 17.49 -9.97 -11.06
N LYS A 208 18.06 -8.86 -10.55
CA LYS A 208 19.49 -8.78 -10.17
C LYS A 208 19.83 -9.44 -8.83
N GLY A 209 18.83 -9.79 -7.99
CA GLY A 209 19.04 -10.47 -6.71
C GLY A 209 18.95 -12.00 -6.81
N HIS A 210 19.32 -12.70 -5.73
CA HIS A 210 18.89 -14.10 -5.57
C HIS A 210 17.35 -14.08 -5.46
N SER A 211 16.64 -14.94 -6.21
CA SER A 211 15.19 -15.12 -6.00
C SER A 211 14.92 -15.65 -4.58
N ASP A 212 13.79 -15.23 -4.04
CA ASP A 212 13.12 -15.79 -2.88
C ASP A 212 11.61 -15.66 -3.14
N THR A 213 10.80 -16.26 -2.27
CA THR A 213 9.35 -16.32 -2.46
C THR A 213 8.69 -14.94 -2.49
N LEU A 214 9.25 -13.96 -1.77
CA LEU A 214 8.75 -12.58 -1.72
C LEU A 214 9.05 -11.86 -3.04
N LYS A 215 10.29 -11.92 -3.51
CA LYS A 215 10.73 -11.35 -4.78
C LYS A 215 9.90 -11.87 -5.95
N ASP A 216 9.67 -13.18 -6.02
CA ASP A 216 8.87 -13.77 -7.08
C ASP A 216 7.41 -13.29 -7.02
N SER A 217 6.88 -13.02 -5.82
CA SER A 217 5.55 -12.43 -5.64
C SER A 217 5.50 -10.99 -6.17
N GLU A 218 6.53 -10.19 -5.90
CA GLU A 218 6.65 -8.82 -6.41
C GLU A 218 6.74 -8.78 -7.94
N MET A 219 7.54 -9.67 -8.54
CA MET A 219 7.65 -9.79 -10.00
C MET A 219 6.29 -10.10 -10.64
N VAL A 220 5.51 -11.03 -10.07
CA VAL A 220 4.16 -11.37 -10.56
C VAL A 220 3.22 -10.18 -10.46
N LYS A 221 3.29 -9.43 -9.36
CA LYS A 221 2.41 -8.26 -9.15
C LYS A 221 2.75 -7.14 -10.13
N CYS A 222 4.04 -6.89 -10.38
CA CYS A 222 4.48 -5.99 -11.45
C CYS A 222 4.00 -6.46 -12.83
N ALA A 223 4.19 -7.75 -13.18
CA ALA A 223 3.76 -8.30 -14.46
C ALA A 223 2.24 -8.18 -14.63
N THR A 224 1.47 -8.48 -13.59
CA THR A 224 0.01 -8.33 -13.58
C THR A 224 -0.41 -6.88 -13.78
N ALA A 225 0.27 -5.93 -13.13
CA ALA A 225 0.04 -4.50 -13.32
C ALA A 225 0.30 -4.06 -14.77
N LEU A 226 1.40 -4.53 -15.39
CA LEU A 226 1.68 -4.30 -16.81
C LEU A 226 0.59 -4.90 -17.70
N GLY A 227 0.10 -6.10 -17.40
CA GLY A 227 -1.03 -6.72 -18.08
C GLY A 227 -2.33 -5.91 -17.96
N LYS A 228 -2.60 -5.29 -16.79
CA LYS A 228 -3.74 -4.37 -16.60
C LYS A 228 -3.57 -3.07 -17.41
N ILE A 229 -2.34 -2.55 -17.53
CA ILE A 229 -2.03 -1.39 -18.39
C ILE A 229 -2.23 -1.72 -19.89
N GLY A 230 -1.95 -2.96 -20.31
CA GLY A 230 -2.34 -3.45 -21.64
C GLY A 230 -1.43 -3.02 -22.79
N ASN A 231 -0.24 -2.49 -22.51
CA ASN A 231 0.68 -2.02 -23.56
C ASN A 231 1.59 -3.16 -24.05
N PRO A 232 1.52 -3.57 -25.33
CA PRO A 232 2.24 -4.74 -25.84
C PRO A 232 3.77 -4.59 -25.79
N LYS A 233 4.31 -3.37 -25.64
CA LYS A 233 5.76 -3.15 -25.49
C LYS A 233 6.35 -3.85 -24.25
N SER A 234 5.52 -4.12 -23.24
CA SER A 234 5.92 -4.84 -22.03
C SER A 234 5.94 -6.35 -22.18
N ALA A 235 5.48 -6.91 -23.32
CA ALA A 235 5.32 -8.35 -23.48
C ALA A 235 6.64 -9.10 -23.27
N LYS A 236 7.77 -8.55 -23.72
CA LYS A 236 9.09 -9.18 -23.56
C LYS A 236 9.46 -9.40 -22.09
N ILE A 237 9.37 -8.37 -21.26
CA ILE A 237 9.75 -8.47 -19.84
C ILE A 237 8.74 -9.29 -19.03
N VAL A 238 7.46 -9.28 -19.42
CA VAL A 238 6.43 -10.13 -18.82
C VAL A 238 6.66 -11.60 -19.19
N LEU A 239 7.05 -11.90 -20.43
CA LEU A 239 7.44 -13.25 -20.84
C LEU A 239 8.70 -13.72 -20.10
N GLU A 240 9.72 -12.88 -19.98
CA GLU A 240 10.92 -13.18 -19.18
C GLU A 240 10.56 -13.51 -17.73
N THR A 241 9.63 -12.74 -17.14
CA THR A 241 9.10 -12.99 -15.79
C THR A 241 8.36 -14.32 -15.70
N ALA A 242 7.46 -14.59 -16.65
CA ALA A 242 6.71 -15.84 -16.69
C ALA A 242 7.63 -17.05 -16.85
N ASN A 243 8.66 -16.94 -17.69
CA ASN A 243 9.69 -17.96 -17.86
C ASN A 243 10.49 -18.14 -16.57
N HIS A 244 10.97 -17.07 -15.92
CA HIS A 244 11.68 -17.17 -14.64
C HIS A 244 10.88 -17.94 -13.58
N LEU A 245 9.60 -17.60 -13.42
CA LEU A 245 8.69 -18.31 -12.50
C LEU A 245 8.40 -19.75 -12.95
N SER A 246 8.52 -20.01 -14.25
CA SER A 246 8.44 -21.34 -14.83
C SER A 246 9.75 -22.11 -14.69
N TYR A 247 10.91 -21.46 -14.49
CA TYR A 247 12.22 -22.12 -14.45
C TYR A 247 12.51 -22.82 -13.11
N ASP A 248 11.78 -22.48 -12.04
CA ASP A 248 11.72 -23.32 -10.82
C ASP A 248 11.26 -24.76 -11.12
N TYR A 249 10.67 -25.01 -12.29
CA TYR A 249 10.40 -26.36 -12.78
C TYR A 249 11.61 -27.09 -13.39
N SER A 250 12.63 -26.41 -13.92
CA SER A 250 13.66 -27.03 -14.78
C SER A 250 14.84 -27.68 -14.05
N GLY A 251 14.82 -27.76 -12.72
CA GLY A 251 15.86 -28.45 -11.95
C GLY A 251 17.21 -27.73 -11.91
N GLY A 252 17.25 -26.40 -12.07
CA GLY A 252 18.44 -25.63 -11.74
C GLY A 252 18.48 -25.35 -10.23
N GLU A 253 19.54 -25.83 -9.55
CA GLU A 253 20.14 -25.58 -8.21
C GLU A 253 19.45 -24.74 -7.10
N ARG A 254 18.23 -24.23 -7.27
CA ARG A 254 17.32 -23.81 -6.21
C ARG A 254 16.58 -25.02 -5.66
N VAL A 255 17.33 -25.81 -4.91
CA VAL A 255 16.94 -26.36 -3.60
C VAL A 255 15.58 -27.12 -3.54
N LEU A 256 15.72 -28.45 -3.46
CA LEU A 256 14.90 -29.41 -2.73
C LEU A 256 13.38 -29.44 -2.98
N TRP A 257 13.02 -30.28 -3.93
CA TRP A 257 11.70 -30.87 -4.07
C TRP A 257 11.44 -31.92 -2.98
N GLU A 258 10.63 -31.56 -1.99
CA GLU A 258 9.74 -32.48 -1.28
C GLU A 258 8.62 -31.75 -0.50
N TYR A 259 8.82 -30.46 -0.14
CA TYR A 259 7.89 -29.74 0.75
C TYR A 259 7.33 -28.41 0.23
N HIS A 260 7.89 -27.82 -0.84
CA HIS A 260 7.37 -26.57 -1.41
C HIS A 260 6.55 -26.86 -2.66
N THR A 261 5.23 -26.87 -2.48
CA THR A 261 4.30 -26.87 -3.61
C THR A 261 4.48 -25.55 -4.36
N LEU A 262 4.88 -25.62 -5.63
CA LEU A 262 4.90 -24.50 -6.56
C LEU A 262 3.68 -23.60 -6.38
N ASP A 263 3.91 -22.29 -6.41
CA ASP A 263 2.81 -21.37 -6.50
C ASP A 263 2.32 -21.27 -7.96
N ILE A 264 1.56 -22.29 -8.40
CA ILE A 264 0.89 -22.34 -9.70
C ILE A 264 0.16 -21.02 -10.00
N TYR A 265 -0.39 -20.37 -8.97
CA TYR A 265 -1.10 -19.13 -9.13
C TYR A 265 -0.19 -18.02 -9.66
N LYS A 266 1.07 -17.93 -9.22
CA LYS A 266 2.06 -16.97 -9.72
C LYS A 266 2.36 -17.17 -11.21
N VAL A 267 2.63 -18.42 -11.60
CA VAL A 267 2.94 -18.78 -13.01
C VAL A 267 1.77 -18.41 -13.91
N PHE A 268 0.56 -18.84 -13.56
CA PHE A 268 -0.64 -18.54 -14.35
C PHE A 268 -0.95 -17.04 -14.40
N SER A 269 -0.72 -16.29 -13.32
CA SER A 269 -0.92 -14.84 -13.30
C SER A 269 0.03 -14.11 -14.25
N ALA A 270 1.31 -14.52 -14.31
CA ALA A 270 2.28 -13.95 -15.24
C ALA A 270 1.92 -14.26 -16.71
N TYR A 271 1.48 -15.49 -17.00
CA TYR A 271 1.01 -15.85 -18.34
C TYR A 271 -0.33 -15.21 -18.72
N GLU A 272 -1.23 -14.98 -17.76
CA GLU A 272 -2.46 -14.20 -18.00
C GLU A 272 -2.11 -12.75 -18.35
N ALA A 273 -1.14 -12.15 -17.65
CA ALA A 273 -0.63 -10.84 -17.98
C ALA A 273 -0.07 -10.79 -19.41
N LEU A 274 0.72 -11.79 -19.80
CA LEU A 274 1.22 -11.92 -21.17
C LEU A 274 0.08 -12.04 -22.19
N ALA A 275 -0.96 -12.82 -21.89
CA ALA A 275 -2.14 -12.94 -22.73
C ALA A 275 -2.87 -11.61 -22.90
N LYS A 276 -3.03 -10.82 -21.82
CA LYS A 276 -3.61 -9.46 -21.86
C LYS A 276 -2.80 -8.48 -22.71
N LEU A 277 -1.51 -8.73 -22.90
CA LEU A 277 -0.64 -7.97 -23.79
C LEU A 277 -0.71 -8.43 -25.26
N GLY A 278 -1.61 -9.36 -25.61
CA GLY A 278 -1.83 -9.85 -26.98
C GLY A 278 -1.13 -11.16 -27.30
N HIS A 279 -0.44 -11.79 -26.34
CA HIS A 279 0.39 -12.98 -26.54
C HIS A 279 -0.27 -14.27 -26.04
N LYS A 280 -1.60 -14.39 -26.16
CA LYS A 280 -2.37 -15.56 -25.68
C LYS A 280 -1.86 -16.90 -26.22
N LYS A 281 -1.56 -16.98 -27.52
CA LYS A 281 -1.09 -18.22 -28.16
C LYS A 281 0.23 -18.69 -27.54
N GLU A 282 1.16 -17.76 -27.35
CA GLU A 282 2.45 -18.04 -26.74
C GLU A 282 2.31 -18.48 -25.28
N ALA A 283 1.49 -17.77 -24.49
CA ALA A 283 1.17 -18.15 -23.11
C ALA A 283 0.61 -19.59 -23.02
N LEU A 284 -0.33 -19.95 -23.91
CA LEU A 284 -0.91 -21.29 -23.95
C LEU A 284 0.09 -22.37 -24.38
N VAL A 285 0.99 -22.08 -25.33
CA VAL A 285 2.04 -23.02 -25.71
C VAL A 285 2.92 -23.33 -24.51
N ARG A 286 3.42 -22.30 -23.81
CA ARG A 286 4.28 -22.48 -22.63
C ARG A 286 3.58 -23.23 -21.48
N LEU A 287 2.32 -22.90 -21.18
CA LEU A 287 1.56 -23.61 -20.16
C LEU A 287 1.34 -25.10 -20.52
N ASN A 288 1.18 -25.43 -21.80
CA ASN A 288 1.08 -26.82 -22.25
C ASN A 288 2.43 -27.56 -22.22
N GLU A 289 3.55 -26.87 -22.47
CA GLU A 289 4.89 -27.42 -22.26
C GLU A 289 5.07 -27.78 -20.77
N LEU A 290 4.73 -26.87 -19.85
CA LEU A 290 4.78 -27.13 -18.41
C LEU A 290 3.89 -28.31 -17.98
N LYS A 291 2.70 -28.42 -18.58
CA LYS A 291 1.82 -29.58 -18.36
C LYS A 291 2.54 -30.88 -18.73
N LYS A 292 3.14 -30.93 -19.91
CA LYS A 292 3.81 -32.13 -20.42
C LYS A 292 5.01 -32.53 -19.55
N ASP A 293 5.82 -31.54 -19.18
CA ASP A 293 7.11 -31.81 -18.56
C ASP A 293 7.00 -32.13 -17.05
N TYR A 294 5.90 -31.72 -16.42
CA TYR A 294 5.83 -31.72 -14.97
C TYR A 294 4.51 -32.06 -14.29
N LEU A 295 3.38 -32.15 -15.00
CA LEU A 295 2.09 -32.44 -14.35
C LEU A 295 2.16 -33.73 -13.52
N GLU A 296 2.75 -34.78 -14.05
CA GLU A 296 2.89 -36.08 -13.38
C GLU A 296 3.74 -36.03 -12.10
N LYS A 297 4.63 -35.04 -11.97
CA LYS A 297 5.49 -34.84 -10.80
C LYS A 297 4.80 -34.06 -9.68
N MET A 298 3.67 -33.41 -9.96
CA MET A 298 2.91 -32.65 -8.95
C MET A 298 2.06 -33.60 -8.08
N ASN A 299 1.79 -33.23 -6.83
CA ASN A 299 0.80 -33.96 -6.01
C ASN A 299 -0.64 -33.79 -6.58
N GLY A 300 -1.55 -34.70 -6.26
CA GLY A 300 -2.89 -34.75 -6.87
C GLY A 300 -3.71 -33.46 -6.72
N ASN A 301 -3.62 -32.77 -5.59
CA ASN A 301 -4.30 -31.47 -5.39
C ASN A 301 -3.73 -30.38 -6.31
N THR A 302 -2.41 -30.38 -6.49
CA THR A 302 -1.68 -29.43 -7.32
C THR A 302 -1.94 -29.69 -8.81
N GLN A 303 -1.97 -30.95 -9.23
CA GLN A 303 -2.38 -31.35 -10.59
C GLN A 303 -3.79 -30.85 -10.93
N LYS A 304 -4.75 -31.07 -10.02
CA LYS A 304 -6.14 -30.63 -10.21
C LYS A 304 -6.20 -29.11 -10.40
N LYS A 305 -5.54 -28.34 -9.52
CA LYS A 305 -5.46 -26.87 -9.64
C LYS A 305 -4.80 -26.43 -10.94
N PHE A 306 -3.72 -27.09 -11.36
CA PHE A 306 -3.04 -26.79 -12.63
C PHE A 306 -4.00 -26.94 -13.81
N LEU A 307 -4.67 -28.08 -13.91
CA LEU A 307 -5.60 -28.39 -15.01
C LEU A 307 -6.82 -27.46 -15.01
N GLU A 308 -7.35 -27.12 -13.84
CA GLU A 308 -8.43 -26.14 -13.70
C GLU A 308 -8.02 -24.76 -14.21
N ASN A 309 -6.81 -24.30 -13.87
CA ASN A 309 -6.28 -23.03 -14.34
C ASN A 309 -5.95 -23.07 -15.84
N LEU A 310 -5.43 -24.18 -16.37
CA LEU A 310 -5.20 -24.34 -17.81
C LEU A 310 -6.50 -24.25 -18.61
N LYS A 311 -7.58 -24.88 -18.14
CA LYS A 311 -8.90 -24.77 -18.75
C LYS A 311 -9.46 -23.34 -18.72
N LYS A 312 -9.12 -22.56 -17.69
CA LYS A 312 -9.44 -21.12 -17.66
C LYS A 312 -8.59 -20.36 -18.68
N ALA A 313 -7.30 -20.70 -18.81
CA ALA A 313 -6.38 -20.04 -19.73
C ALA A 313 -6.76 -20.19 -21.20
N GLU A 314 -7.34 -21.33 -21.58
CA GLU A 314 -7.86 -21.56 -22.94
C GLU A 314 -8.91 -20.51 -23.34
N LYS A 315 -9.59 -19.88 -22.36
CA LYS A 315 -10.65 -18.88 -22.56
C LYS A 315 -10.16 -17.41 -22.52
N TRP A 316 -8.87 -17.16 -22.31
CA TRP A 316 -8.32 -15.79 -22.23
C TRP A 316 -8.58 -14.93 -23.46
#